data_AF-A0A947X607-F1
#
_entry.id   AF-A0A947X607-F1
#
_cell.length_a   1.000
_cell.length_b   1.000
_cell.length_c   1.000
_cell.angle_alpha   90.00
_cell.angle_beta   90.00
_cell.angle_gamma   90.00
#
_symmetry.space_group_name_H-M   'P 1'
#
loop_
_entity.id
_entity.type
_entity.pdbx_description
1 polymer ?
#
loop_
_entity_poly.entity_id
_entity_poly.type
_entity_poly.pdbx_seq_one_letter_code
_entity_poly.pdbx_strand_id
1 'polypeptide(L)'
;MANSADLALANRLADAAGEAIRPLFRGDWSQERKSDSSPVTEVDRAAEAAMRAVLEAERPDDGIVGEEYGTRNEGAARQWVLDPIDGTISFMAGRPIFGTLISLMEGGWPVIGVIDQPVARERWVGRIGHETTFNGTPVRTRACRSLADAVLATSSPHYFSSQEADHYMALAQAVAQDKRQGMIVYGGDCYNYGLLASGHLDVVCEAGLQLFDFAALVPIVEGAGGIMCDWSGEPLHAASDGRVLALGEPARLEDVLEAMGRSEAHGH
;
A
#
# COMPACT_ATOMS: atom_id res chain seq x y z
N MET A 1 13.87 16.46 7.56
CA MET A 1 13.79 16.40 6.08
C MET A 1 14.56 15.17 5.65
N ALA A 2 13.82 14.18 5.18
CA ALA A 2 14.33 12.92 4.67
C ALA A 2 15.43 13.10 3.61
N ASN A 3 16.59 12.46 3.83
CA ASN A 3 17.77 12.63 2.98
C ASN A 3 18.12 11.34 2.21
N SER A 4 19.22 11.37 1.45
CA SER A 4 19.68 10.19 0.69
C SER A 4 20.11 9.02 1.57
N ALA A 5 20.58 9.26 2.80
CA ALA A 5 20.95 8.20 3.74
C ALA A 5 19.71 7.47 4.27
N ASP A 6 18.61 8.17 4.48
CA ASP A 6 17.33 7.56 4.87
C ASP A 6 16.78 6.67 3.74
N LEU A 7 16.87 7.13 2.48
CA LEU A 7 16.47 6.32 1.34
C LEU A 7 17.33 5.05 1.18
N ALA A 8 18.64 5.18 1.37
CA ALA A 8 19.56 4.04 1.34
C ALA A 8 19.27 3.05 2.50
N LEU A 9 18.89 3.56 3.67
CA LEU A 9 18.46 2.75 4.81
C LEU A 9 17.18 1.99 4.48
N ALA A 10 16.14 2.67 3.96
CA ALA A 10 14.87 2.03 3.57
C ALA A 10 15.09 0.87 2.57
N ASN A 11 16.02 1.01 1.63
CA ASN A 11 16.38 -0.08 0.71
C ASN A 11 17.04 -1.26 1.42
N ARG A 12 17.93 -1.02 2.39
CA ARG A 12 18.53 -2.11 3.19
C ARG A 12 17.51 -2.83 4.07
N LEU A 13 16.49 -2.12 4.56
CA LEU A 13 15.38 -2.73 5.29
C LEU A 13 14.59 -3.69 4.39
N ALA A 14 14.26 -3.26 3.16
CA ALA A 14 13.60 -4.11 2.18
C ALA A 14 14.46 -5.34 1.81
N ASP A 15 15.78 -5.16 1.68
CA ASP A 15 16.70 -6.28 1.44
C ASP A 15 16.66 -7.30 2.59
N ALA A 16 16.73 -6.83 3.84
CA ALA A 16 16.69 -7.66 5.04
C ALA A 16 15.35 -8.42 5.18
N ALA A 17 14.22 -7.74 4.96
CA ALA A 17 12.90 -8.38 4.96
C ALA A 17 12.80 -9.43 3.86
N GLY A 18 13.21 -9.09 2.63
CA GLY A 18 13.17 -10.02 1.50
C GLY A 18 14.03 -11.26 1.71
N GLU A 19 15.18 -11.16 2.38
CA GLU A 19 16.01 -12.31 2.76
C GLU A 19 15.32 -13.24 3.75
N ALA A 20 14.54 -12.70 4.68
CA ALA A 20 13.74 -13.49 5.62
C ALA A 20 12.52 -14.15 4.93
N ILE A 21 11.85 -13.44 4.03
CA ILE A 21 10.58 -13.88 3.42
C ILE A 21 10.78 -14.92 2.31
N ARG A 22 11.75 -14.70 1.40
CA ARG A 22 11.92 -15.53 0.18
C ARG A 22 12.05 -17.03 0.43
N PRO A 23 12.84 -17.52 1.41
CA PRO A 23 12.98 -18.95 1.67
C PRO A 23 11.68 -19.60 2.12
N LEU A 24 10.75 -18.80 2.64
CA LEU A 24 9.49 -19.26 3.20
C LEU A 24 8.37 -19.22 2.14
N PHE A 25 8.35 -18.30 1.19
CA PHE A 25 7.29 -18.29 0.17
C PHE A 25 7.14 -19.63 -0.57
N ARG A 26 5.94 -20.25 -0.50
CA ARG A 26 5.60 -21.58 -1.05
C ARG A 26 6.45 -22.75 -0.50
N GLY A 27 7.07 -22.58 0.68
CA GLY A 27 7.81 -23.63 1.37
C GLY A 27 6.92 -24.63 2.12
N ASP A 28 7.55 -25.67 2.68
CA ASP A 28 6.88 -26.81 3.33
C ASP A 28 6.06 -26.46 4.60
N TRP A 29 6.29 -25.30 5.21
CA TRP A 29 5.49 -24.80 6.34
C TRP A 29 4.04 -24.48 5.96
N SER A 30 3.72 -24.37 4.67
CA SER A 30 2.35 -24.22 4.18
C SER A 30 1.42 -25.39 4.54
N GLN A 31 1.97 -26.55 4.92
CA GLN A 31 1.19 -27.78 5.19
C GLN A 31 0.97 -28.05 6.69
N GLU A 32 1.78 -27.48 7.59
CA GLU A 32 1.62 -27.67 9.03
C GLU A 32 0.82 -26.51 9.65
N ARG A 33 -0.51 -26.59 9.57
CA ARG A 33 -1.41 -25.81 10.45
C ARG A 33 -1.23 -26.31 11.90
N LYS A 34 -0.17 -25.85 12.57
CA LYS A 34 -0.03 -26.04 14.01
C LYS A 34 -0.99 -25.11 14.72
N SER A 35 -1.70 -25.70 15.68
CA SER A 35 -2.58 -25.01 16.61
C SER A 35 -1.81 -23.88 17.31
N ASP A 36 -2.40 -22.69 17.26
CA ASP A 36 -2.11 -21.49 18.08
C ASP A 36 -1.20 -20.39 17.49
N SER A 37 -0.57 -20.58 16.32
CA SER A 37 0.01 -19.46 15.56
C SER A 37 -0.07 -19.75 14.06
N SER A 38 -0.62 -18.80 13.30
CA SER A 38 -0.72 -18.98 11.85
C SER A 38 0.69 -18.93 11.25
N PRO A 39 1.06 -19.83 10.32
CA PRO A 39 2.43 -19.87 9.79
C PRO A 39 2.91 -18.56 9.13
N VAL A 40 1.99 -17.71 8.68
CA VAL A 40 2.32 -16.38 8.15
C VAL A 40 2.89 -15.47 9.26
N THR A 41 2.34 -15.55 10.47
CA THR A 41 2.84 -14.82 11.66
C THR A 41 4.33 -15.08 11.97
N GLU A 42 4.87 -16.26 11.67
CA GLU A 42 6.30 -16.52 11.85
C GLU A 42 7.16 -15.80 10.79
N VAL A 43 6.67 -15.73 9.55
CA VAL A 43 7.35 -15.03 8.45
C VAL A 43 7.33 -13.52 8.71
N ASP A 44 6.17 -12.98 9.07
CA ASP A 44 6.00 -11.56 9.39
C ASP A 44 6.94 -11.13 10.51
N ARG A 45 6.95 -11.89 11.61
CA ARG A 45 7.85 -11.64 12.75
C ARG A 45 9.33 -11.71 12.37
N ALA A 46 9.73 -12.69 11.57
CA ALA A 46 11.12 -12.83 11.14
C ALA A 46 11.57 -11.63 10.30
N ALA A 47 10.71 -11.17 9.37
CA ALA A 47 10.98 -10.03 8.51
C ALA A 47 10.98 -8.70 9.29
N GLU A 48 10.00 -8.47 10.18
CA GLU A 48 9.99 -7.28 11.02
C GLU A 48 11.19 -7.23 11.96
N ALA A 49 11.57 -8.35 12.57
CA ALA A 49 12.74 -8.43 13.44
C ALA A 49 14.03 -8.10 12.68
N ALA A 50 14.17 -8.57 11.43
CA ALA A 50 15.32 -8.26 10.59
C ALA A 50 15.40 -6.76 10.28
N MET A 51 14.28 -6.12 9.92
CA MET A 51 14.23 -4.67 9.69
C MET A 51 14.52 -3.87 10.98
N ARG A 52 13.91 -4.25 12.10
CA ARG A 52 14.14 -3.60 13.40
C ARG A 52 15.58 -3.66 13.85
N ALA A 53 16.26 -4.81 13.65
CA ALA A 53 17.67 -4.94 14.01
C ALA A 53 18.56 -3.92 13.29
N VAL A 54 18.28 -3.65 11.99
CA VAL A 54 19.00 -2.63 11.21
C VAL A 54 18.63 -1.22 11.70
N LEU A 55 17.34 -0.94 11.90
CA LEU A 55 16.87 0.37 12.39
C LEU A 55 17.43 0.74 13.76
N GLU A 56 17.39 -0.19 14.71
CA GLU A 56 17.86 0.06 16.07
C GLU A 56 19.38 0.26 16.14
N ALA A 57 20.13 -0.39 15.24
CA ALA A 57 21.58 -0.20 15.13
C ALA A 57 21.96 1.15 14.49
N GLU A 58 21.20 1.60 13.48
CA GLU A 58 21.57 2.76 12.66
C GLU A 58 20.82 4.05 13.01
N ARG A 59 19.64 3.96 13.61
CA ARG A 59 18.72 5.03 13.97
C ARG A 59 18.09 4.78 15.35
N PRO A 60 18.88 4.63 16.43
CA PRO A 60 18.36 4.29 17.75
C PRO A 60 17.35 5.31 18.31
N ASP A 61 17.45 6.57 17.87
CA ASP A 61 16.60 7.70 18.28
C ASP A 61 15.31 7.85 17.47
N ASP A 62 15.20 7.22 16.29
CA ASP A 62 13.95 7.20 15.52
C ASP A 62 12.94 6.24 16.21
N GLY A 63 11.65 6.49 16.02
CA GLY A 63 10.58 5.57 16.44
C GLY A 63 10.28 4.51 15.39
N ILE A 64 9.60 3.45 15.82
CA ILE A 64 9.19 2.34 14.96
C ILE A 64 7.73 2.01 15.26
N VAL A 65 6.91 1.92 14.22
CA VAL A 65 5.54 1.42 14.24
C VAL A 65 5.53 0.18 13.36
N GLY A 66 5.38 -1.00 13.95
CA GLY A 66 5.30 -2.26 13.20
C GLY A 66 4.02 -3.02 13.54
N GLU A 67 3.56 -3.81 12.59
CA GLU A 67 2.37 -4.66 12.73
C GLU A 67 2.55 -5.72 13.82
N GLU A 68 3.71 -6.40 13.87
CA GLU A 68 3.90 -7.60 14.69
C GLU A 68 4.43 -7.31 16.10
N TYR A 69 5.38 -6.38 16.23
CA TYR A 69 6.01 -6.05 17.52
C TYR A 69 5.52 -4.72 18.11
N GLY A 70 4.52 -4.09 17.49
CA GLY A 70 3.92 -2.85 17.96
C GLY A 70 4.86 -1.64 17.86
N THR A 71 4.74 -0.72 18.81
CA THR A 71 5.39 0.59 18.73
C THR A 71 6.61 0.71 19.64
N ARG A 72 7.62 1.46 19.20
CA ARG A 72 8.81 1.84 19.96
C ARG A 72 9.05 3.34 19.78
N ASN A 73 9.31 4.03 20.89
CA ASN A 73 9.68 5.45 20.89
C ASN A 73 8.66 6.34 20.13
N GLU A 74 7.37 6.17 20.46
CA GLU A 74 6.21 6.83 19.81
C GLU A 74 6.31 8.37 19.79
N GLY A 75 7.00 8.98 20.76
CA GLY A 75 7.18 10.43 20.85
C GLY A 75 8.27 10.99 19.93
N ALA A 76 9.00 10.15 19.20
CA ALA A 76 10.04 10.63 18.29
C ALA A 76 9.44 11.35 17.08
N ALA A 77 10.10 12.44 16.66
CA ALA A 77 9.67 13.25 15.52
C ALA A 77 9.71 12.51 14.18
N ARG A 78 10.50 11.43 14.11
CA ARG A 78 10.69 10.54 12.97
C ARG A 78 10.23 9.14 13.37
N GLN A 79 9.34 8.54 12.59
CA GLN A 79 8.81 7.20 12.84
C GLN A 79 8.97 6.34 11.58
N TRP A 80 9.55 5.16 11.72
CA TRP A 80 9.57 4.15 10.66
C TRP A 80 8.35 3.27 10.80
N VAL A 81 7.52 3.20 9.76
CA VAL A 81 6.33 2.37 9.71
C VAL A 81 6.62 1.14 8.86
N LEU A 82 6.38 -0.04 9.40
CA LEU A 82 6.76 -1.32 8.80
C LEU A 82 5.54 -2.25 8.69
N ASP A 83 5.30 -2.74 7.48
CA ASP A 83 4.48 -3.91 7.20
C ASP A 83 5.37 -4.97 6.53
N PRO A 84 5.63 -6.11 7.19
CA PRO A 84 6.47 -7.14 6.61
C PRO A 84 5.83 -7.83 5.39
N ILE A 85 4.53 -8.12 5.42
CA ILE A 85 3.77 -8.84 4.38
C ILE A 85 2.36 -8.23 4.25
N ASP A 86 2.29 -7.13 3.52
CA ASP A 86 1.02 -6.62 3.04
C ASP A 86 0.48 -7.54 1.94
N GLY A 87 -0.76 -8.01 2.12
CA GLY A 87 -1.34 -9.09 1.32
C GLY A 87 -1.06 -10.50 1.87
N THR A 88 -1.15 -10.67 3.20
CA THR A 88 -1.03 -11.98 3.90
C THR A 88 -1.85 -13.11 3.25
N ILE A 89 -3.09 -12.85 2.81
CA ILE A 89 -3.91 -13.87 2.10
C ILE A 89 -3.27 -14.25 0.77
N SER A 90 -2.75 -13.27 0.02
CA SER A 90 -2.03 -13.49 -1.23
C SER A 90 -0.76 -14.34 -0.99
N PHE A 91 0.00 -14.03 0.06
CA PHE A 91 1.18 -14.80 0.46
C PHE A 91 0.82 -16.26 0.79
N MET A 92 -0.17 -16.50 1.64
CA MET A 92 -0.65 -17.84 2.01
C MET A 92 -1.20 -18.63 0.82
N ALA A 93 -1.85 -17.94 -0.13
CA ALA A 93 -2.33 -18.54 -1.37
C ALA A 93 -1.21 -18.78 -2.41
N GLY A 94 0.04 -18.44 -2.08
CA GLY A 94 1.18 -18.58 -2.96
C GLY A 94 1.13 -17.64 -4.17
N ARG A 95 0.46 -16.48 -4.08
CA ARG A 95 0.39 -15.46 -5.13
C ARG A 95 1.46 -14.39 -4.88
N PRO A 96 2.38 -14.14 -5.83
CA PRO A 96 3.46 -13.17 -5.65
C PRO A 96 2.99 -11.72 -5.93
N ILE A 97 1.92 -11.32 -5.25
CA ILE A 97 1.33 -9.96 -5.33
C ILE A 97 1.20 -9.34 -3.94
N PHE A 98 1.80 -9.97 -2.92
CA PHE A 98 2.08 -9.37 -1.62
C PHE A 98 3.36 -8.53 -1.71
N GLY A 99 3.59 -7.64 -0.75
CA GLY A 99 4.82 -6.88 -0.64
C GLY A 99 5.19 -6.48 0.79
N THR A 100 6.45 -6.10 1.00
CA THR A 100 6.89 -5.44 2.23
C THR A 100 6.73 -3.93 2.07
N LEU A 101 6.10 -3.28 3.05
CA LEU A 101 5.94 -1.83 3.10
C LEU A 101 6.83 -1.21 4.15
N ILE A 102 7.56 -0.18 3.74
CA ILE A 102 8.45 0.58 4.62
C ILE A 102 8.21 2.05 4.35
N SER A 103 7.84 2.80 5.40
CA SER A 103 7.68 4.24 5.33
C SER A 103 8.53 4.94 6.38
N LEU A 104 9.05 6.11 6.04
CA LEU A 104 9.52 7.08 7.04
C LEU A 104 8.48 8.19 7.14
N MET A 105 8.03 8.45 8.36
CA MET A 105 7.12 9.54 8.71
C MET A 105 7.89 10.68 9.38
N GLU A 106 7.61 11.92 9.00
CA GLU A 106 8.08 13.13 9.70
C GLU A 106 6.86 13.99 10.07
N GLY A 107 6.67 14.29 11.36
CA GLY A 107 5.56 15.15 11.81
C GLY A 107 4.16 14.61 11.49
N GLY A 108 3.99 13.28 11.41
CA GLY A 108 2.72 12.62 11.07
C GLY A 108 2.48 12.42 9.59
N TRP A 109 3.41 12.82 8.71
CA TRP A 109 3.28 12.71 7.26
C TRP A 109 4.29 11.72 6.66
N PRO A 110 3.89 10.89 5.69
CA PRO A 110 4.80 9.99 5.00
C PRO A 110 5.74 10.77 4.07
N VAL A 111 7.05 10.58 4.21
CA VAL A 111 8.07 11.31 3.44
C VAL A 111 8.95 10.41 2.58
N ILE A 112 9.09 9.12 2.93
CA ILE A 112 9.70 8.06 2.10
C ILE A 112 8.75 6.88 2.12
N GLY A 113 8.62 6.19 0.99
CA GLY A 113 7.89 4.93 0.87
C GLY A 113 8.64 3.90 0.04
N VAL A 114 8.57 2.64 0.43
CA VAL A 114 9.05 1.49 -0.33
C VAL A 114 7.96 0.42 -0.37
N ILE A 115 7.69 -0.09 -1.57
CA ILE A 115 6.99 -1.36 -1.79
C ILE A 115 8.03 -2.32 -2.36
N ASP A 116 8.29 -3.44 -1.69
CA ASP A 116 9.17 -4.51 -2.20
C ASP A 116 8.38 -5.80 -2.39
N GLN A 117 8.33 -6.29 -3.62
CA GLN A 117 7.87 -7.65 -3.93
C GLN A 117 9.12 -8.55 -3.96
N PRO A 118 9.42 -9.30 -2.88
CA PRO A 118 10.74 -9.89 -2.71
C PRO A 118 11.00 -11.10 -3.61
N VAL A 119 9.95 -11.72 -4.18
CA VAL A 119 10.02 -12.93 -5.01
C VAL A 119 10.28 -12.57 -6.48
N ALA A 120 9.54 -11.60 -7.00
CA ALA A 120 9.67 -11.03 -8.33
C ALA A 120 10.84 -10.04 -8.42
N ARG A 121 11.35 -9.57 -7.28
CA ARG A 121 12.40 -8.54 -7.17
C ARG A 121 11.97 -7.24 -7.84
N GLU A 122 10.79 -6.81 -7.45
CA GLU A 122 10.13 -5.61 -7.93
C GLU A 122 10.02 -4.62 -6.79
N ARG A 123 10.70 -3.48 -6.91
CA ARG A 123 10.78 -2.47 -5.85
C ARG A 123 10.36 -1.10 -6.37
N TRP A 124 9.33 -0.54 -5.76
CA TRP A 124 8.96 0.86 -5.90
C TRP A 124 9.52 1.66 -4.75
N VAL A 125 10.10 2.82 -5.07
CA VAL A 125 10.68 3.73 -4.08
C VAL A 125 10.22 5.15 -4.37
N GLY A 126 9.56 5.76 -3.39
CA GLY A 126 9.07 7.13 -3.44
C GLY A 126 9.68 7.99 -2.34
N ARG A 127 9.87 9.28 -2.63
CA ARG A 127 10.27 10.29 -1.65
C ARG A 127 9.60 11.61 -2.02
N ILE A 128 9.00 12.28 -1.04
CA ILE A 128 8.31 13.55 -1.28
C ILE A 128 9.22 14.56 -2.00
N GLY A 129 8.70 15.17 -3.07
CA GLY A 129 9.45 16.12 -3.91
C GLY A 129 10.42 15.48 -4.93
N HIS A 130 10.41 14.16 -5.09
CA HIS A 130 11.25 13.43 -6.06
C HIS A 130 10.44 12.43 -6.88
N GLU A 131 10.96 12.07 -8.06
CA GLU A 131 10.32 11.06 -8.91
C GLU A 131 10.38 9.68 -8.24
N THR A 132 9.24 8.97 -8.29
CA THR A 132 9.17 7.56 -7.91
C THR A 132 9.95 6.72 -8.91
N THR A 133 10.66 5.71 -8.40
CA THR A 133 11.37 4.74 -9.23
C THR A 133 10.83 3.34 -9.03
N PHE A 134 10.86 2.55 -10.11
CA PHE A 134 10.65 1.11 -10.12
C PHE A 134 11.97 0.44 -10.53
N ASN A 135 12.56 -0.37 -9.66
CA ASN A 135 13.87 -0.99 -9.86
C ASN A 135 14.95 0.02 -10.33
N GLY A 136 14.92 1.22 -9.75
CA GLY A 136 15.86 2.31 -10.06
C GLY A 136 15.55 3.10 -11.33
N THR A 137 14.51 2.73 -12.08
CA THR A 137 14.06 3.48 -13.28
C THR A 137 12.86 4.36 -12.91
N PRO A 138 12.85 5.66 -13.27
CA PRO A 138 11.68 6.52 -13.02
C PRO A 138 10.40 5.95 -13.64
N VAL A 139 9.30 6.04 -12.90
CA VAL A 139 7.95 5.65 -13.37
C VAL A 139 6.99 6.82 -13.24
N ARG A 140 5.92 6.78 -14.03
CA ARG A 140 4.88 7.80 -14.04
C ARG A 140 3.52 7.14 -14.19
N THR A 141 2.53 7.71 -13.53
CA THR A 141 1.13 7.40 -13.78
C THR A 141 0.78 7.73 -15.23
N ARG A 142 -0.32 7.15 -15.73
CA ARG A 142 -0.83 7.47 -17.07
C ARG A 142 -1.98 8.47 -16.99
N ALA A 143 -2.19 9.21 -18.08
CA ALA A 143 -3.36 10.07 -18.22
C ALA A 143 -4.64 9.23 -18.37
N CYS A 144 -5.72 9.65 -17.71
CA CYS A 144 -7.03 9.01 -17.78
C CYS A 144 -8.12 10.06 -18.02
N ARG A 145 -8.76 10.02 -19.19
CA ARG A 145 -9.68 11.10 -19.61
C ARG A 145 -11.05 11.05 -18.94
N SER A 146 -11.49 9.87 -18.53
CA SER A 146 -12.79 9.65 -17.88
C SER A 146 -12.82 8.31 -17.16
N LEU A 147 -13.75 8.14 -16.20
CA LEU A 147 -13.92 6.86 -15.49
C LEU A 147 -14.21 5.67 -16.42
N ALA A 148 -14.84 5.90 -17.58
CA ALA A 148 -15.12 4.86 -18.57
C ALA A 148 -13.85 4.30 -19.25
N ASP A 149 -12.75 5.05 -19.25
CA ASP A 149 -11.44 4.65 -19.77
C ASP A 149 -10.52 4.06 -18.65
N ALA A 150 -10.96 4.15 -17.38
CA ALA A 150 -10.16 3.79 -16.22
C ALA A 150 -10.08 2.26 -16.00
N VAL A 151 -8.99 1.83 -15.39
CA VAL A 151 -8.83 0.52 -14.77
C VAL A 151 -8.90 0.71 -13.25
N LEU A 152 -9.94 0.14 -12.64
CA LEU A 152 -10.19 0.19 -11.21
C LEU A 152 -9.63 -1.07 -10.54
N ALA A 153 -8.97 -0.90 -9.41
CA ALA A 153 -8.53 -1.99 -8.56
C ALA A 153 -9.04 -1.84 -7.12
N THR A 154 -9.22 -2.98 -6.47
CA THR A 154 -9.38 -3.11 -5.02
C THR A 154 -8.94 -4.51 -4.63
N SER A 155 -8.42 -4.71 -3.42
CA SER A 155 -8.00 -6.04 -2.98
C SER A 155 -9.15 -7.04 -2.95
N SER A 156 -10.30 -6.65 -2.41
CA SER A 156 -11.51 -7.47 -2.45
C SER A 156 -12.73 -6.65 -2.06
N PRO A 157 -13.90 -6.83 -2.71
CA PRO A 157 -15.13 -6.22 -2.25
C PRO A 157 -15.55 -6.68 -0.85
N HIS A 158 -14.97 -7.77 -0.34
CA HIS A 158 -15.25 -8.29 1.00
C HIS A 158 -14.55 -7.54 2.14
N TYR A 159 -13.63 -6.62 1.84
CA TYR A 159 -13.00 -5.78 2.86
C TYR A 159 -13.86 -4.56 3.24
N PHE A 160 -14.86 -4.22 2.42
CA PHE A 160 -15.77 -3.13 2.73
C PHE A 160 -16.86 -3.58 3.71
N SER A 161 -17.22 -2.71 4.65
CA SER A 161 -18.51 -2.81 5.32
C SER A 161 -19.66 -2.63 4.32
N SER A 162 -20.89 -2.96 4.70
CA SER A 162 -22.05 -2.85 3.80
C SER A 162 -22.21 -1.44 3.21
N GLN A 163 -22.01 -0.40 4.02
CA GLN A 163 -22.14 1.00 3.56
C GLN A 163 -21.01 1.39 2.61
N GLU A 164 -19.78 0.99 2.91
CA GLU A 164 -18.61 1.25 2.05
C GLU A 164 -18.71 0.47 0.73
N ALA A 165 -19.28 -0.73 0.77
CA ALA A 165 -19.50 -1.55 -0.41
C ALA A 165 -20.44 -0.85 -1.40
N ASP A 166 -21.48 -0.16 -0.92
CA ASP A 166 -22.38 0.60 -1.81
C ASP A 166 -21.65 1.75 -2.51
N HIS A 167 -20.76 2.47 -1.81
CA HIS A 167 -19.91 3.52 -2.40
C HIS A 167 -18.95 2.96 -3.45
N TYR A 168 -18.25 1.86 -3.12
CA TYR A 168 -17.36 1.18 -4.04
C TYR A 168 -18.11 0.66 -5.27
N MET A 169 -19.29 0.07 -5.08
CA MET A 169 -20.09 -0.47 -6.19
C MET A 169 -20.60 0.64 -7.12
N ALA A 170 -20.92 1.82 -6.60
CA ALA A 170 -21.29 2.97 -7.43
C ALA A 170 -20.10 3.44 -8.31
N LEU A 171 -18.89 3.49 -7.74
CA LEU A 171 -17.66 3.76 -8.50
C LEU A 171 -17.39 2.66 -9.54
N ALA A 172 -17.51 1.40 -9.15
CA ALA A 172 -17.33 0.25 -10.04
C ALA A 172 -18.30 0.30 -11.23
N GLN A 173 -19.56 0.68 -11.01
CA GLN A 173 -20.53 0.88 -12.08
C GLN A 173 -20.14 2.04 -13.00
N ALA A 174 -19.66 3.17 -12.44
CA ALA A 174 -19.17 4.29 -13.24
C ALA A 174 -17.97 3.92 -14.12
N VAL A 175 -17.09 3.02 -13.67
CA VAL A 175 -15.97 2.51 -14.46
C VAL A 175 -16.43 1.46 -15.48
N ALA A 176 -17.29 0.53 -15.07
CA ALA A 176 -17.74 -0.57 -15.93
C ALA A 176 -18.71 -0.12 -17.03
N GLN A 177 -19.45 0.97 -16.81
CA GLN A 177 -20.57 1.39 -17.66
C GLN A 177 -21.57 0.23 -17.82
N ASP A 178 -22.08 -0.02 -19.03
CA ASP A 178 -23.01 -1.12 -19.31
C ASP A 178 -22.33 -2.51 -19.38
N LYS A 179 -21.02 -2.61 -19.11
CA LYS A 179 -20.28 -3.88 -19.21
C LYS A 179 -20.44 -4.68 -17.92
N ARG A 180 -20.62 -6.00 -18.05
CA ARG A 180 -20.75 -6.91 -16.91
C ARG A 180 -19.53 -6.93 -15.96
N GLN A 181 -18.31 -6.85 -16.49
CA GLN A 181 -17.07 -6.83 -15.69
C GLN A 181 -16.38 -5.46 -15.71
N GLY A 182 -16.46 -4.71 -16.80
CA GLY A 182 -15.63 -3.51 -16.97
C GLY A 182 -14.12 -3.81 -16.93
N MET A 183 -13.32 -2.77 -16.73
CA MET A 183 -11.88 -2.89 -16.43
C MET A 183 -11.66 -2.84 -14.93
N ILE A 184 -12.16 -3.84 -14.22
CA ILE A 184 -12.05 -3.97 -12.76
C ILE A 184 -11.20 -5.19 -12.43
N VAL A 185 -10.17 -5.01 -11.61
CA VAL A 185 -9.25 -6.07 -11.16
C VAL A 185 -9.32 -6.23 -9.64
N TYR A 186 -9.12 -7.47 -9.18
CA TYR A 186 -9.20 -7.84 -7.76
C TYR A 186 -7.93 -8.53 -7.26
N GLY A 187 -7.71 -8.40 -5.95
CA GLY A 187 -6.48 -8.78 -5.27
C GLY A 187 -5.37 -7.76 -5.53
N GLY A 188 -4.23 -7.94 -4.86
CA GLY A 188 -3.02 -7.18 -5.16
C GLY A 188 -2.57 -6.26 -4.05
N ASP A 189 -3.42 -5.90 -3.09
CA ASP A 189 -2.99 -5.20 -1.88
C ASP A 189 -2.12 -3.98 -2.28
N CYS A 190 -0.92 -3.79 -1.71
CA CYS A 190 0.03 -2.75 -2.10
C CYS A 190 0.51 -2.80 -3.55
N TYR A 191 0.53 -3.98 -4.17
CA TYR A 191 0.97 -4.16 -5.55
C TYR A 191 0.09 -3.37 -6.53
N ASN A 192 -1.20 -3.17 -6.21
CA ASN A 192 -2.07 -2.29 -6.99
C ASN A 192 -1.55 -0.85 -7.04
N TYR A 193 -0.99 -0.34 -5.94
CA TYR A 193 -0.46 1.01 -5.88
C TYR A 193 0.87 1.15 -6.64
N GLY A 194 1.72 0.12 -6.61
CA GLY A 194 2.91 0.04 -7.46
C GLY A 194 2.56 0.03 -8.96
N LEU A 195 1.55 -0.76 -9.34
CA LEU A 195 1.03 -0.79 -10.71
C LEU A 195 0.39 0.53 -11.14
N LEU A 196 -0.36 1.20 -10.25
CA LEU A 196 -0.91 2.54 -10.49
C LEU A 196 0.22 3.55 -10.73
N ALA A 197 1.23 3.58 -9.85
CA ALA A 197 2.41 4.44 -9.99
C ALA A 197 3.19 4.17 -11.28
N SER A 198 3.08 2.95 -11.83
CA SER A 198 3.69 2.54 -13.09
C SER A 198 2.79 2.75 -14.32
N GLY A 199 1.59 3.33 -14.14
CA GLY A 199 0.66 3.64 -15.22
C GLY A 199 -0.10 2.43 -15.77
N HIS A 200 -0.20 1.34 -15.01
CA HIS A 200 -0.97 0.15 -15.39
C HIS A 200 -2.41 0.17 -14.85
N LEU A 201 -2.64 0.89 -13.76
CA LEU A 201 -3.95 1.12 -13.14
C LEU A 201 -4.23 2.62 -13.04
N ASP A 202 -5.51 3.00 -12.94
CA ASP A 202 -5.90 4.42 -12.87
C ASP A 202 -6.52 4.79 -11.53
N VAL A 203 -7.25 3.87 -10.89
CA VAL A 203 -7.92 4.10 -9.62
C VAL A 203 -7.75 2.88 -8.72
N VAL A 204 -7.33 3.10 -7.47
CA VAL A 204 -7.41 2.11 -6.39
C VAL A 204 -8.33 2.67 -5.32
N CYS A 205 -9.30 1.88 -4.87
CA CYS A 205 -10.25 2.26 -3.82
C CYS A 205 -10.30 1.16 -2.77
N GLU A 206 -9.96 1.51 -1.52
CA GLU A 206 -9.93 0.57 -0.41
C GLU A 206 -10.41 1.22 0.89
N ALA A 207 -10.74 0.39 1.88
CA ALA A 207 -11.19 0.79 3.20
C ALA A 207 -10.69 -0.19 4.26
N GLY A 208 -10.64 0.25 5.52
CA GLY A 208 -10.21 -0.56 6.66
C GLY A 208 -8.69 -0.68 6.83
N LEU A 209 -7.91 0.09 6.07
CA LEU A 209 -6.45 0.05 6.13
C LEU A 209 -5.91 0.67 7.43
N GLN A 210 -4.85 0.07 7.96
CA GLN A 210 -4.05 0.62 9.03
C GLN A 210 -2.92 1.50 8.50
N LEU A 211 -2.24 2.22 9.38
CA LEU A 211 -1.15 3.13 8.99
C LEU A 211 -0.04 2.40 8.21
N PHE A 212 0.29 1.17 8.60
CA PHE A 212 1.33 0.38 7.94
C PHE A 212 0.94 -0.06 6.52
N ASP A 213 -0.36 -0.27 6.26
CA ASP A 213 -0.87 -0.63 4.93
C ASP A 213 -0.75 0.52 3.91
N PHE A 214 -0.84 1.79 4.33
CA PHE A 214 -0.87 2.93 3.39
C PHE A 214 0.29 3.92 3.46
N ALA A 215 1.01 4.01 4.59
CA ALA A 215 2.02 5.05 4.77
C ALA A 215 3.14 5.00 3.72
N ALA A 216 3.51 3.80 3.26
CA ALA A 216 4.54 3.65 2.22
C ALA A 216 4.03 3.98 0.82
N LEU A 217 2.71 3.92 0.62
CA LEU A 217 2.09 4.06 -0.69
C LEU A 217 2.01 5.53 -1.13
N VAL A 218 1.77 6.45 -0.17
CA VAL A 218 1.57 7.88 -0.45
C VAL A 218 2.76 8.50 -1.22
N PRO A 219 4.03 8.40 -0.75
CA PRO A 219 5.15 9.03 -1.46
C PRO A 219 5.44 8.37 -2.82
N ILE A 220 5.02 7.11 -3.00
CA ILE A 220 5.19 6.36 -4.25
C ILE A 220 4.18 6.84 -5.29
N VAL A 221 2.90 6.94 -4.94
CA VAL A 221 1.84 7.38 -5.84
C VAL A 221 2.05 8.85 -6.22
N GLU A 222 2.29 9.73 -5.24
CA GLU A 222 2.49 11.16 -5.49
C GLU A 222 3.78 11.43 -6.28
N GLY A 223 4.88 10.73 -5.95
CA GLY A 223 6.14 10.85 -6.68
C GLY A 223 6.07 10.36 -8.13
N ALA A 224 5.06 9.56 -8.48
CA ALA A 224 4.77 9.14 -9.86
C ALA A 224 3.84 10.10 -10.62
N GLY A 225 3.35 11.16 -9.96
CA GLY A 225 2.42 12.14 -10.53
C GLY A 225 0.94 11.88 -10.26
N GLY A 226 0.63 10.86 -9.45
CA GLY A 226 -0.74 10.59 -8.99
C GLY A 226 -1.11 11.41 -7.74
N ILE A 227 -2.26 11.09 -7.17
CA ILE A 227 -2.73 11.59 -5.88
C ILE A 227 -3.18 10.42 -5.02
N MET A 228 -2.94 10.51 -3.71
CA MET A 228 -3.48 9.57 -2.73
C MET A 228 -4.13 10.35 -1.58
N CYS A 229 -5.39 10.06 -1.30
CA CYS A 229 -6.21 10.79 -0.34
C CYS A 229 -7.21 9.86 0.37
N ASP A 230 -7.91 10.39 1.36
CA ASP A 230 -9.06 9.70 1.92
C ASP A 230 -10.31 9.83 1.03
N TRP A 231 -11.42 9.22 1.47
CA TRP A 231 -12.70 9.28 0.74
C TRP A 231 -13.41 10.64 0.81
N SER A 232 -12.86 11.61 1.55
CA SER A 232 -13.29 13.01 1.55
C SER A 232 -12.40 13.89 0.66
N GLY A 233 -11.35 13.32 0.06
CA GLY A 233 -10.36 14.05 -0.74
C GLY A 233 -9.25 14.70 0.08
N GLU A 234 -9.17 14.42 1.38
CA GLU A 234 -8.15 15.00 2.25
C GLU A 234 -6.84 14.18 2.20
N PRO A 235 -5.67 14.83 2.31
CA PRO A 235 -4.38 14.14 2.31
C PRO A 235 -4.25 13.10 3.45
N LEU A 236 -3.62 11.97 3.16
CA LEU A 236 -3.41 10.91 4.15
C LEU A 236 -2.26 11.24 5.12
N HIS A 237 -2.49 10.99 6.40
CA HIS A 237 -1.54 11.20 7.49
C HIS A 237 -1.69 10.13 8.58
N ALA A 238 -0.87 10.20 9.63
CA ALA A 238 -0.82 9.21 10.72
C ALA A 238 -2.14 8.97 11.49
N ALA A 239 -3.17 9.79 11.26
CA ALA A 239 -4.46 9.71 11.95
C ALA A 239 -5.64 9.52 10.97
N SER A 240 -5.35 9.24 9.69
CA SER A 240 -6.36 8.84 8.72
C SER A 240 -6.99 7.50 9.11
N ASP A 241 -8.24 7.29 8.74
CA ASP A 241 -9.07 6.19 9.25
C ASP A 241 -9.05 4.92 8.42
N GLY A 242 -8.19 4.87 7.39
CA GLY A 242 -8.02 3.68 6.55
C GLY A 242 -8.91 3.61 5.32
N ARG A 243 -9.74 4.63 5.06
CA ARG A 243 -10.44 4.77 3.78
C ARG A 243 -9.56 5.52 2.81
N VAL A 244 -9.13 4.86 1.76
CA VAL A 244 -8.11 5.38 0.84
C VAL A 244 -8.56 5.34 -0.61
N LEU A 245 -8.13 6.36 -1.35
CA LEU A 245 -8.21 6.47 -2.79
C LEU A 245 -6.81 6.78 -3.32
N ALA A 246 -6.39 6.08 -4.37
CA ALA A 246 -5.24 6.45 -5.17
C ALA A 246 -5.67 6.63 -6.63
N LEU A 247 -5.29 7.73 -7.24
CA LEU A 247 -5.61 8.04 -8.63
C LEU A 247 -4.34 8.34 -9.41
N GLY A 248 -4.22 7.73 -10.60
CA GLY A 248 -3.14 8.03 -11.54
C GLY A 248 -3.27 9.41 -12.18
N GLU A 249 -4.50 9.88 -12.38
CA GLU A 249 -4.83 11.20 -12.94
C GLU A 249 -5.57 12.04 -11.88
N PRO A 250 -4.89 12.96 -11.18
CA PRO A 250 -5.49 13.77 -10.12
C PRO A 250 -6.72 14.57 -10.58
N ALA A 251 -6.78 14.94 -11.86
CA ALA A 251 -7.93 15.65 -12.42
C ALA A 251 -9.24 14.84 -12.40
N ARG A 252 -9.21 13.54 -12.07
CA ARG A 252 -10.41 12.67 -11.95
C ARG A 252 -10.92 12.51 -10.52
N LEU A 253 -10.31 13.17 -9.52
CA LEU A 253 -10.74 13.04 -8.12
C LEU A 253 -12.21 13.39 -7.91
N GLU A 254 -12.66 14.52 -8.48
CA GLU A 254 -14.06 14.95 -8.37
C GLU A 254 -15.03 13.93 -9.00
N ASP A 255 -14.71 13.40 -10.18
CA ASP A 255 -15.50 12.34 -10.81
C ASP A 255 -15.63 11.10 -9.91
N VAL A 256 -14.54 10.68 -9.26
CA VAL A 256 -14.50 9.51 -8.37
C VAL A 256 -15.36 9.74 -7.13
N LEU A 257 -15.19 10.89 -6.47
CA LEU A 257 -15.96 11.24 -5.28
C LEU A 257 -17.46 11.38 -5.60
N GLU A 258 -17.80 12.01 -6.71
CA GLU A 258 -19.19 12.09 -7.18
C GLU A 258 -19.78 10.69 -7.46
N ALA A 259 -19.02 9.80 -8.09
CA ALA A 259 -19.48 8.45 -8.38
C ALA A 259 -19.76 7.67 -7.09
N MET A 260 -18.89 7.78 -6.09
CA MET A 260 -19.06 7.13 -4.78
C MET A 260 -20.23 7.71 -3.97
N GLY A 261 -20.45 9.03 -4.04
CA GLY A 261 -21.54 9.72 -3.33
C GLY A 261 -22.95 9.43 -3.87
N ARG A 262 -23.10 8.90 -5.09
CA ARG A 262 -24.40 8.56 -5.70
C ARG A 262 -25.16 7.43 -5.00
N SER A 263 -24.50 6.69 -4.11
CA SER A 263 -25.12 5.64 -3.30
C SER A 263 -26.23 6.19 -2.38
N GLU A 264 -26.05 7.39 -1.81
CA GLU A 264 -27.03 7.97 -0.89
C GLU A 264 -28.37 8.33 -1.56
N ALA A 265 -28.37 8.52 -2.89
CA ALA A 265 -29.54 8.98 -3.64
C ALA A 265 -30.56 7.88 -4.02
N HIS A 266 -30.19 6.60 -3.92
CA HIS A 266 -31.05 5.48 -4.33
C HIS A 266 -31.65 4.70 -3.15
N GLY A 267 -31.44 5.16 -1.92
CA GLY A 267 -32.02 4.59 -0.70
C GLY A 267 -33.32 5.29 -0.28
N HIS A 268 -34.37 5.25 -1.12
CA HIS A 268 -35.75 5.64 -0.76
C HIS A 268 -36.76 4.63 -1.30
#